data_AF-A0A924LSU0-F1
#
_entry.id   AF-A0A924LSU0-F1
#
_cell.length_a   1.000
_cell.length_b   1.000
_cell.length_c   1.000
_cell.angle_alpha   90.00
_cell.angle_beta   90.00
_cell.angle_gamma   90.00
#
_symmetry.space_group_name_H-M   'P 1'
#
loop_
_entity.id
_entity.type
_entity.pdbx_description
1 polymer ?
#
loop_
_entity_poly.entity_id
_entity_poly.type
_entity_poly.pdbx_seq_one_letter_code
_entity_poly.pdbx_strand_id
1 'polypeptide(L)'
;MENKEYISSGILELYVYGLLTEAENIKVSKMAKANTDIDAEIVSIEKAIINLSTSFSPFLSVENFAKIKSKLEIKHARIIELNENKSSKFQYLGWAAAAIFFLGAGYLYNNKSLIENHVVNLETDRSKLKEVLVLTEKKSNKNQEDLAIIQNSKNKLVSLGGQSVSPTSYA
;
A
#
# COMPACT_ATOMS: atom_id res chain seq x y z
N MET A 1 -27.17 -2.90 -44.98
CA MET A 1 -28.58 -2.50 -44.96
C MET A 1 -28.58 -0.99 -44.91
N GLU A 2 -29.18 -0.34 -45.91
CA GLU A 2 -29.37 1.10 -45.83
C GLU A 2 -30.42 1.42 -44.78
N ASN A 3 -30.27 2.54 -44.07
CA ASN A 3 -31.20 2.98 -43.02
C ASN A 3 -32.66 2.96 -43.48
N LYS A 4 -32.90 3.28 -44.76
CA LYS A 4 -34.22 3.27 -45.40
C LYS A 4 -34.86 1.89 -45.49
N GLU A 5 -34.06 0.86 -45.75
CA GLU A 5 -34.52 -0.53 -45.82
C GLU A 5 -34.97 -1.02 -44.44
N TYR A 6 -34.23 -0.63 -43.40
CA TYR A 6 -34.55 -0.93 -42.01
C TYR A 6 -35.84 -0.24 -41.56
N ILE A 7 -36.04 1.03 -41.92
CA ILE A 7 -37.27 1.77 -41.66
C ILE A 7 -38.46 1.13 -42.40
N SER A 8 -38.28 0.74 -43.67
CA SER A 8 -39.35 0.11 -44.46
C SER A 8 -39.70 -1.33 -44.07
N SER A 9 -38.91 -1.95 -43.18
CA SER A 9 -39.06 -3.37 -42.82
C SER A 9 -40.22 -3.66 -41.86
N GLY A 10 -40.82 -2.63 -41.25
CA GLY A 10 -41.89 -2.79 -40.26
C GLY A 10 -41.38 -3.17 -38.86
N ILE A 11 -40.07 -3.28 -38.67
CA ILE A 11 -39.48 -3.72 -37.39
C ILE A 11 -39.59 -2.65 -36.30
N LEU A 12 -39.63 -1.37 -36.68
CA LEU A 12 -39.70 -0.25 -35.72
C LEU A 12 -41.10 -0.15 -35.09
N GLU A 13 -42.14 -0.45 -35.87
CA GLU A 13 -43.52 -0.55 -35.41
C GLU A 13 -43.69 -1.70 -34.43
N LEU A 14 -43.15 -2.88 -34.77
CA LEU A 14 -43.16 -4.05 -33.87
C LEU A 14 -42.38 -3.78 -32.58
N TYR A 15 -41.28 -3.02 -32.66
CA TYR A 15 -40.51 -2.58 -31.50
C TYR A 15 -41.35 -1.69 -30.58
N VAL A 16 -41.98 -0.64 -31.11
CA VAL A 16 -42.81 0.29 -30.32
C VAL A 16 -44.05 -0.41 -29.75
N TYR A 17 -44.65 -1.35 -30.49
CA TYR A 17 -45.77 -2.16 -30.01
C TYR A 17 -45.37 -3.26 -29.00
N GLY A 18 -44.07 -3.47 -28.79
CA GLY A 18 -43.56 -4.48 -27.85
C GLY A 18 -43.80 -5.92 -28.30
N LEU A 19 -43.89 -6.17 -29.61
CA LEU A 19 -44.14 -7.50 -30.19
C LEU A 19 -42.86 -8.25 -30.57
N LEU A 20 -41.71 -7.60 -30.53
CA LEU A 20 -40.41 -8.20 -30.85
C LEU A 20 -39.87 -9.06 -29.70
N THR A 21 -38.99 -10.00 -30.06
CA THR A 21 -38.23 -10.76 -29.08
C THR A 21 -37.20 -9.87 -28.36
N GLU A 22 -36.76 -10.27 -27.16
CA GLU A 22 -35.78 -9.52 -26.37
C GLU A 22 -34.47 -9.25 -27.14
N ALA A 23 -33.98 -10.25 -27.89
CA ALA A 23 -32.78 -10.12 -28.70
C ALA A 23 -32.93 -9.08 -29.84
N GLU A 24 -34.13 -8.97 -30.42
CA GLU A 24 -34.44 -7.99 -31.46
C GLU A 24 -34.62 -6.60 -30.86
N ASN A 25 -35.27 -6.48 -29.70
CA ASN A 25 -35.40 -5.22 -28.97
C ASN A 25 -34.04 -4.61 -28.64
N ILE A 26 -33.08 -5.43 -28.20
CA ILE A 26 -31.71 -4.96 -27.93
C ILE A 26 -31.03 -4.47 -29.21
N LYS A 27 -31.23 -5.16 -30.34
CA LYS A 27 -30.67 -4.75 -31.64
C LYS A 27 -31.27 -3.42 -32.10
N VAL A 28 -32.59 -3.27 -32.06
CA VAL A 28 -33.28 -2.02 -32.44
C VAL A 28 -32.83 -0.88 -31.53
N SER A 29 -32.78 -1.09 -30.20
CA SER A 29 -32.32 -0.08 -29.24
C SER A 29 -30.87 0.35 -29.49
N LYS A 30 -29.98 -0.60 -29.84
CA LYS A 30 -28.59 -0.29 -30.19
C LYS A 30 -28.50 0.48 -31.52
N MET A 31 -29.32 0.13 -32.50
CA MET A 31 -29.39 0.82 -33.79
C MET A 31 -29.93 2.25 -33.66
N ALA A 32 -30.97 2.45 -32.86
CA ALA A 32 -31.53 3.77 -32.55
C ALA A 32 -30.48 4.70 -31.91
N LYS A 33 -29.69 4.19 -30.95
CA LYS A 33 -28.60 4.95 -30.33
C LYS A 33 -27.48 5.34 -31.31
N ALA A 34 -27.25 4.52 -32.33
CA ALA A 34 -26.19 4.75 -33.31
C ALA A 34 -26.64 5.64 -34.49
N ASN A 35 -27.96 5.80 -34.70
CA ASN A 35 -28.52 6.45 -35.87
C ASN A 35 -29.74 7.31 -35.54
N THR A 36 -29.58 8.61 -35.71
CA THR A 36 -30.60 9.63 -35.46
C THR A 36 -31.84 9.48 -36.35
N ASP A 37 -31.72 8.97 -37.58
CA ASP A 37 -32.88 8.79 -38.48
C ASP A 37 -33.82 7.69 -37.96
N ILE A 38 -33.25 6.61 -37.41
CA ILE A 38 -34.01 5.49 -36.84
C ILE A 38 -34.69 5.92 -35.54
N ASP A 39 -33.98 6.67 -34.69
CA ASP A 39 -34.54 7.22 -33.45
C ASP A 39 -35.69 8.21 -33.72
N ALA A 40 -35.52 9.09 -34.72
CA ALA A 40 -36.55 10.03 -35.12
C ALA A 40 -37.82 9.33 -35.62
N GLU A 41 -37.67 8.23 -36.36
CA GLU A 41 -38.80 7.42 -36.82
C GLU A 41 -39.52 6.72 -35.66
N ILE A 42 -38.78 6.12 -34.73
CA ILE A 42 -39.35 5.51 -33.50
C ILE A 42 -40.19 6.54 -32.73
N VAL A 43 -39.65 7.74 -32.51
CA VAL A 43 -40.35 8.82 -31.81
C VAL A 43 -41.60 9.30 -32.58
N SER A 44 -41.55 9.30 -33.91
CA SER A 44 -42.70 9.63 -34.76
C SER A 44 -43.85 8.63 -34.55
N ILE A 45 -43.52 7.33 -34.56
CA ILE A 45 -44.48 6.24 -34.32
C ILE A 45 -45.04 6.30 -32.89
N GLU A 46 -44.20 6.51 -31.88
CA GLU A 46 -44.63 6.68 -30.48
C GLU A 46 -45.62 7.83 -30.33
N LYS A 47 -45.34 8.99 -30.95
CA LYS A 47 -46.25 10.14 -30.94
C LYS A 47 -47.59 9.82 -31.61
N ALA A 48 -47.58 9.09 -32.73
CA ALA A 48 -48.80 8.68 -33.41
C ALA A 48 -49.68 7.82 -32.49
N ILE A 49 -49.07 6.88 -31.76
CA ILE A 49 -49.77 6.01 -30.79
C ILE A 49 -50.27 6.81 -29.59
N ILE A 50 -49.50 7.76 -29.06
CA ILE A 50 -49.95 8.63 -27.97
C ILE A 50 -51.14 9.48 -28.42
N ASN A 51 -51.08 10.08 -29.61
CA ASN A 51 -52.19 10.88 -30.14
C ASN A 51 -53.44 10.03 -30.37
N LEU A 52 -53.28 8.79 -30.85
CA LEU A 52 -54.38 7.85 -31.01
C LEU A 52 -54.98 7.48 -29.65
N SER A 53 -54.14 7.02 -28.71
CA SER A 53 -54.59 6.58 -27.39
C SER A 53 -55.23 7.70 -26.58
N THR A 54 -54.73 8.94 -26.68
CA THR A 54 -55.35 10.10 -26.03
C THR A 54 -56.74 10.39 -26.57
N SER A 55 -57.00 10.17 -27.86
CA SER A 55 -58.34 10.35 -28.45
C SER A 55 -59.38 9.33 -27.94
N PHE A 56 -58.95 8.13 -27.54
CA PHE A 56 -59.81 7.08 -26.99
C PHE A 56 -59.78 7.00 -25.45
N SER A 57 -58.98 7.84 -24.78
CA SER A 57 -58.80 7.78 -23.34
C SER A 57 -60.06 8.25 -22.61
N PRO A 58 -60.63 7.47 -21.67
CA PRO A 58 -61.76 7.90 -20.87
C PRO A 58 -61.38 9.03 -19.92
N PHE A 59 -62.34 9.91 -19.60
CA PHE A 59 -62.13 10.92 -18.58
C PHE A 59 -61.96 10.27 -17.20
N LEU A 60 -60.83 10.54 -16.54
CA LEU A 60 -60.57 10.05 -15.19
C LEU A 60 -61.24 10.97 -14.16
N SER A 61 -61.99 10.40 -13.22
CA SER A 61 -62.60 11.19 -12.14
C SER A 61 -61.54 11.84 -11.24
N VAL A 62 -61.87 13.02 -10.69
CA VAL A 62 -61.01 13.75 -9.73
C VAL A 62 -60.67 12.87 -8.52
N GLU A 63 -61.58 12.00 -8.10
CA GLU A 63 -61.36 11.06 -7.00
C GLU A 63 -60.30 10.00 -7.35
N ASN A 64 -60.34 9.43 -8.55
CA ASN A 64 -59.35 8.45 -8.98
C ASN A 64 -57.97 9.11 -9.15
N PHE A 65 -57.92 10.33 -9.69
CA PHE A 65 -56.68 11.11 -9.73
C PHE A 65 -56.12 11.35 -8.32
N ALA A 66 -56.95 11.73 -7.35
CA ALA A 66 -56.53 11.93 -5.96
C ALA A 66 -56.03 10.63 -5.29
N LYS A 67 -56.68 9.49 -5.55
CA LYS A 67 -56.26 8.17 -5.06
C LYS A 67 -54.92 7.72 -5.66
N ILE A 68 -54.70 7.99 -6.94
CA ILE A 68 -53.43 7.69 -7.61
C ILE A 68 -52.34 8.63 -7.09
N LYS A 69 -52.63 9.93 -6.99
CA LYS A 69 -51.71 10.94 -6.45
C LYS A 69 -51.29 10.61 -5.01
N SER A 70 -52.21 10.20 -4.14
CA SER A 70 -51.85 9.84 -2.76
C SER A 70 -51.00 8.57 -2.63
N LYS A 71 -51.10 7.65 -3.60
CA LYS A 71 -50.21 6.48 -3.70
C LYS A 71 -48.85 6.82 -4.34
N LEU A 72 -48.82 7.80 -5.25
CA LEU A 72 -47.62 8.29 -5.92
C LEU A 72 -46.89 9.39 -5.14
N GLU A 73 -47.54 10.03 -4.17
CA GLU A 73 -46.89 10.80 -3.12
C GLU A 73 -46.08 9.81 -2.28
N ILE A 74 -44.93 9.43 -2.86
CA ILE A 74 -43.74 9.02 -2.15
C ILE A 74 -43.58 10.12 -1.11
N LYS A 75 -44.01 9.85 0.14
CA LYS A 75 -43.61 10.64 1.30
C LYS A 75 -42.13 10.82 1.08
N HIS A 76 -41.71 12.03 0.73
CA HIS A 76 -40.31 12.29 0.44
C HIS A 76 -39.63 11.88 1.73
N ALA A 77 -39.00 10.70 1.71
CA ALA A 77 -38.36 10.15 2.89
C ALA A 77 -37.45 11.27 3.33
N ARG A 78 -37.64 11.76 4.57
CA ARG A 78 -36.93 12.90 5.14
C ARG A 78 -35.53 12.88 4.55
N ILE A 79 -35.26 13.79 3.62
CA ILE A 79 -33.96 13.88 2.99
C ILE A 79 -33.08 14.33 4.14
N ILE A 80 -32.46 13.36 4.80
CA ILE A 80 -31.38 13.65 5.73
C ILE A 80 -30.28 14.07 4.78
N GLU A 81 -30.15 15.38 4.58
CA GLU A 81 -28.98 15.95 3.94
C GLU A 81 -27.77 15.32 4.64
N LEU A 82 -27.06 14.47 3.90
CA LEU A 82 -25.77 13.96 4.35
C LEU A 82 -24.91 15.21 4.47
N ASN A 83 -24.76 15.70 5.69
CA ASN A 83 -23.96 16.87 5.97
C ASN A 83 -22.53 16.53 5.55
N GLU A 84 -22.11 16.97 4.36
CA GLU A 84 -20.79 16.70 3.77
C GLU A 84 -19.66 17.41 4.49
N ASN A 85 -19.94 17.97 5.67
CA ASN A 85 -18.98 18.65 6.52
C ASN A 85 -18.07 17.65 7.26
N LYS A 86 -17.51 16.67 6.55
CA LYS A 86 -16.32 15.96 7.01
C LYS A 86 -15.15 16.94 6.89
N SER A 87 -14.92 17.68 7.97
CA SER A 87 -13.79 18.59 8.17
C SER A 87 -12.50 17.99 7.60
N SER A 88 -12.01 18.58 6.50
CA SER A 88 -10.80 18.12 5.78
C SER A 88 -9.55 18.09 6.68
N LYS A 89 -9.60 18.80 7.82
CA LYS A 89 -8.56 18.82 8.85
C LYS A 89 -8.20 17.42 9.35
N PHE A 90 -9.18 16.51 9.47
CA PHE A 90 -8.91 15.12 9.89
C PHE A 90 -8.23 14.28 8.81
N GLN A 91 -8.43 14.58 7.53
CA GLN A 91 -7.70 13.92 6.44
C GLN A 91 -6.23 14.36 6.43
N TYR A 92 -5.95 15.66 6.60
CA TYR A 92 -4.56 16.14 6.66
C TYR A 92 -3.81 15.65 7.91
N LEU A 93 -4.51 15.37 9.01
CA LEU A 93 -3.90 14.83 10.23
C LEU A 93 -3.28 13.44 9.99
N GLY A 94 -3.93 12.59 9.18
CA GLY A 94 -3.39 11.27 8.82
C GLY A 94 -2.10 11.38 7.98
N TRP A 95 -2.07 12.32 7.04
CA TRP A 95 -0.87 12.59 6.22
C TRP A 95 0.28 13.19 7.04
N ALA A 96 -0.02 14.12 7.94
CA ALA A 96 0.98 14.70 8.83
C ALA A 96 1.60 13.66 9.78
N ALA A 97 0.76 12.79 10.36
CA ALA A 97 1.23 11.69 11.21
C ALA A 97 2.13 10.71 10.44
N ALA A 98 1.77 10.36 9.20
CA ALA A 98 2.58 9.49 8.35
C ALA A 98 3.94 10.12 8.02
N ALA A 99 4.00 11.40 7.68
CA ALA A 99 5.25 12.10 7.38
C ALA A 99 6.20 12.13 8.59
N ILE A 100 5.68 12.42 9.78
CA ILE A 100 6.47 12.41 11.03
C ILE A 100 6.97 10.99 11.33
N PHE A 101 6.11 9.98 11.15
CA PHE A 101 6.48 8.59 11.38
C PHE A 101 7.62 8.13 10.47
N PHE A 102 7.57 8.45 9.17
CA PHE A 102 8.63 8.08 8.22
C PHE A 102 9.97 8.76 8.54
N LEU A 103 9.95 10.04 8.92
CA LEU A 103 11.16 10.74 9.35
C LEU A 103 11.76 10.10 10.61
N GLY A 104 10.92 9.78 11.60
CA GLY A 104 11.36 9.12 12.83
C GLY A 104 11.92 7.72 12.58
N ALA A 105 11.24 6.92 11.75
CA ALA A 105 11.70 5.58 11.37
C ALA A 105 13.03 5.63 10.61
N GLY A 106 13.19 6.58 9.68
CA GLY A 106 14.43 6.80 8.95
C GLY A 106 15.59 7.18 9.87
N TYR A 107 15.36 8.05 10.85
CA TYR A 107 16.38 8.41 11.85
C TYR A 107 16.80 7.21 12.71
N LEU A 108 15.84 6.44 13.23
CA LEU A 108 16.12 5.26 14.04
C LEU A 108 16.87 4.17 13.24
N TYR A 109 16.52 4.00 11.97
CA TYR A 109 17.19 3.03 11.09
C TYR A 109 18.68 3.37 10.88
N ASN A 110 19.01 4.64 10.65
CA ASN A 110 20.40 5.09 10.53
C ASN A 110 21.20 4.88 11.82
N ASN A 111 20.59 5.18 12.98
CA ASN A 111 21.24 4.94 14.27
C ASN A 111 21.51 3.46 14.55
N LYS A 112 20.65 2.55 14.08
CA LYS A 112 20.86 1.09 14.26
C LYS A 112 22.16 0.62 13.60
N SER A 113 22.47 1.12 12.40
CA SER A 113 23.72 0.76 11.69
C SER A 113 24.96 1.24 12.44
N LEU A 114 24.91 2.42 13.06
CA LEU A 114 26.02 2.90 13.90
C LEU A 114 26.18 2.03 15.15
N ILE A 115 25.07 1.68 15.81
CA ILE A 115 25.09 0.84 17.02
C ILE A 115 25.63 -0.56 16.72
N GLU A 116 25.26 -1.18 15.59
CA GLU A 116 25.79 -2.50 15.19
C GLU A 116 27.32 -2.48 15.02
N ASN A 117 27.87 -1.45 14.38
CA ASN A 117 29.32 -1.31 14.23
C ASN A 117 30.03 -1.14 15.58
N HIS A 118 29.44 -0.39 16.51
CA HIS A 118 29.99 -0.25 17.86
C HIS A 118 29.96 -1.56 18.64
N VAL A 119 28.91 -2.37 18.51
CA VAL A 119 28.82 -3.68 19.17
C VAL A 119 29.88 -4.64 18.63
N VAL A 120 30.07 -4.71 17.30
CA VAL A 120 31.08 -5.57 16.67
C VAL A 120 32.51 -5.16 17.08
N ASN A 121 32.79 -3.86 17.11
CA ASN A 121 34.10 -3.35 17.56
C ASN A 121 34.33 -3.63 19.05
N LEU A 122 33.32 -3.45 19.89
CA LEU A 122 33.41 -3.71 21.33
C LEU A 122 33.66 -5.20 21.64
N GLU A 123 33.04 -6.11 20.87
CA GLU A 123 33.26 -7.55 20.99
C GLU A 123 34.69 -7.93 20.56
N THR A 124 35.19 -7.31 19.48
CA THR A 124 36.57 -7.47 19.02
C THR A 124 37.58 -6.99 20.05
N ASP A 125 37.36 -5.81 20.64
CA ASP A 125 38.23 -5.25 21.67
C ASP A 125 38.20 -6.09 22.95
N ARG A 126 37.03 -6.62 23.34
CA ARG A 126 36.94 -7.58 24.45
C ARG A 126 37.71 -8.86 24.18
N SER A 127 37.68 -9.37 22.96
CA SER A 127 38.46 -10.56 22.58
C SER A 127 39.97 -10.30 22.71
N LYS A 128 40.45 -9.17 22.18
CA LYS A 128 41.86 -8.74 22.31
C LYS A 128 42.27 -8.54 23.77
N LEU A 129 41.43 -7.89 24.58
CA LEU A 129 41.70 -7.68 26.00
C LEU A 129 41.79 -9.01 26.77
N LYS A 130 40.92 -9.98 26.48
CA LYS A 130 41.01 -11.33 27.06
C LYS A 130 42.30 -12.03 26.66
N GLU A 131 42.71 -11.94 25.40
CA GLU A 131 43.96 -12.53 24.93
C GLU A 131 45.17 -11.92 25.66
N VAL A 132 45.24 -10.59 25.75
CA VAL A 132 46.31 -9.89 26.47
C VAL A 132 46.32 -10.26 27.95
N LEU A 133 45.15 -10.39 28.60
CA LEU A 133 45.06 -10.84 29.99
C LEU A 133 45.63 -12.24 30.16
N VAL A 134 45.23 -13.19 29.31
CA VAL A 134 45.74 -14.58 29.37
C VAL A 134 47.26 -14.62 29.12
N LEU A 135 47.77 -13.85 28.16
CA LEU A 135 49.20 -13.76 27.90
C LEU A 135 49.97 -13.14 29.07
N THR A 136 49.40 -12.11 29.69
CA THR A 136 50.00 -11.42 30.85
C THR A 136 50.01 -12.33 32.07
N GLU A 137 48.93 -13.05 32.34
CA GLU A 137 48.84 -14.04 33.42
C GLU A 137 49.86 -15.17 33.21
N LYS A 138 49.94 -15.72 31.99
CA LYS A 138 50.96 -16.71 31.63
C LYS A 138 52.38 -16.17 31.85
N LYS A 139 52.65 -14.94 31.45
CA LYS A 139 53.97 -14.32 31.64
C LYS A 139 54.28 -14.08 33.11
N SER A 140 53.31 -13.65 33.89
CA SER A 140 53.45 -13.48 35.34
C SER A 140 53.74 -14.80 36.03
N ASN A 141 53.01 -15.86 35.70
CA ASN A 141 53.23 -17.20 36.25
C ASN A 141 54.61 -17.73 35.88
N LYS A 142 55.04 -17.59 34.62
CA LYS A 142 56.41 -17.95 34.20
C LYS A 142 57.47 -17.15 34.95
N ASN A 143 57.30 -15.85 35.09
CA ASN A 143 58.24 -15.02 35.86
C ASN A 143 58.30 -15.47 37.33
N GLN A 144 57.17 -15.87 37.92
CA GLN A 144 57.13 -16.37 39.29
C GLN A 144 57.81 -17.75 39.42
N GLU A 145 57.63 -18.64 38.44
CA GLU A 145 58.37 -19.89 38.33
C GLU A 145 59.87 -19.66 38.17
N ASP A 146 60.28 -18.75 37.27
CA ASP A 146 61.68 -18.38 37.06
C ASP A 146 62.31 -17.77 38.32
N LEU A 147 61.58 -16.90 39.03
CA LEU A 147 62.01 -16.35 40.31
C LEU A 147 62.14 -17.45 41.39
N ALA A 148 61.21 -18.40 41.43
CA ALA A 148 61.29 -19.54 42.35
C ALA A 148 62.48 -20.45 42.03
N ILE A 149 62.80 -20.64 40.75
CA ILE A 149 64.00 -21.35 40.31
C ILE A 149 65.26 -20.61 40.79
N ILE A 150 65.35 -19.29 40.60
CA ILE A 150 66.53 -18.50 41.02
C ILE A 150 66.70 -18.47 42.54
N GLN A 151 65.61 -18.27 43.29
CA GLN A 151 65.62 -18.17 44.76
C GLN A 151 65.77 -19.53 45.47
N ASN A 152 65.81 -20.64 44.74
CA ASN A 152 65.95 -21.96 45.34
C ASN A 152 67.28 -22.07 46.11
N SER A 153 67.18 -22.35 47.40
CA SER A 153 68.33 -22.47 48.32
C SER A 153 69.29 -23.62 47.98
N LYS A 154 68.90 -24.53 47.09
CA LYS A 154 69.75 -25.60 46.55
C LYS A 154 70.62 -25.15 45.37
N ASN A 155 70.45 -23.93 44.85
CA ASN A 155 71.30 -23.39 43.80
C ASN A 155 72.70 -23.10 44.33
N LYS A 156 73.73 -23.54 43.60
CA LYS A 156 75.12 -23.19 43.88
C LYS A 156 75.60 -22.18 42.85
N LEU A 157 76.03 -21.02 43.32
CA LEU A 157 76.66 -20.01 42.48
C LEU A 157 78.05 -20.52 42.07
N VAL A 158 78.21 -20.91 40.81
CA VAL A 158 79.50 -21.27 40.23
C VAL A 158 80.01 -20.07 39.46
N SER A 159 81.00 -19.36 40.02
CA SER A 159 81.71 -18.31 39.29
C SER A 159 82.58 -18.98 38.23
N LEU A 160 82.16 -18.91 36.98
CA LEU A 160 82.98 -19.31 35.85
C LEU A 160 84.09 -18.27 35.75
N GLY A 161 85.29 -18.61 36.23
CA GLY A 161 86.47 -17.76 36.13
C GLY A 161 86.70 -17.40 34.66
N GLY A 162 86.38 -16.15 34.30
CA GLY A 162 86.60 -15.65 32.94
C GLY A 162 88.06 -15.86 32.54
N GLN A 163 88.30 -16.22 31.29
CA GLN A 163 89.66 -16.29 30.76
C GLN A 163 90.27 -14.88 30.73
N SER A 164 91.57 -14.78 31.07
CA SER A 164 92.33 -13.54 30.95
C SER A 164 92.22 -12.98 29.53
N VAL A 165 91.83 -11.71 29.41
CA VAL A 165 91.75 -11.01 28.13
C VAL A 165 93.09 -11.14 27.39
N SER A 166 93.04 -11.57 26.13
CA SER A 166 94.24 -11.77 25.31
C SER A 166 94.99 -10.43 25.13
N PRO A 167 96.29 -10.35 25.46
CA PRO A 167 97.07 -9.11 25.34
C PRO A 167 97.32 -8.67 23.89
N THR A 168 96.92 -9.45 22.89
CA THR A 168 97.09 -9.13 21.47
C THR A 168 95.86 -8.49 20.82
N SER A 169 94.77 -8.31 21.57
CA SER A 169 93.53 -7.74 21.02
C SER A 169 93.48 -6.23 21.26
N TYR A 170 93.66 -5.44 20.20
CA TYR A 170 93.39 -4.00 20.17
C TYR A 170 91.98 -3.77 19.61
N ALA A 171 91.25 -2.79 20.15
CA ALA A 171 89.91 -2.39 19.71
C ALA A 171 89.96 -1.45 18.50
#